data_AF-A0A4U1I290-F1
#
_entry.id   AF-A0A4U1I290-F1
#
_cell.length_a   1.000
_cell.length_b   1.000
_cell.length_c   1.000
_cell.angle_alpha   90.00
_cell.angle_beta   90.00
_cell.angle_gamma   90.00
#
_symmetry.space_group_name_H-M   'P 1'
#
loop_
_entity.id
_entity.type
_entity.pdbx_description
1 polymer ?
#
loop_
_entity_poly.entity_id
_entity_poly.type
_entity_poly.pdbx_seq_one_letter_code
_entity_poly.pdbx_strand_id
1 'polypeptide(L)'
;MEALKQTMAVNAERVARMGAQVVVMSKLLDATLPHLTPLQRVEIEKAFRDGIEDAMACADDIAMPGQYHVTLLELTNLFLATLNADRQDAC
;
A
#
# COMPACT_ATOMS: atom_id res chain seq x y z
N MET A 1 12.12 29.83 15.96
CA MET A 1 10.74 29.65 15.42
C MET A 1 10.76 29.37 13.92
N GLU A 2 11.68 29.93 13.14
CA GLU A 2 11.79 29.69 11.69
C GLU A 2 12.17 28.26 11.30
N ALA A 3 13.14 27.66 12.01
CA ALA A 3 13.53 26.25 11.79
C ALA A 3 12.37 25.27 11.98
N LEU A 4 11.50 25.50 12.98
CA LEU A 4 10.32 24.68 13.22
C LEU A 4 9.32 24.77 12.06
N LYS A 5 9.06 25.98 11.56
CA LYS A 5 8.18 26.19 10.39
C LYS A 5 8.71 25.47 9.16
N GLN A 6 10.02 25.53 8.94
CA GLN A 6 10.64 24.86 7.80
C GLN A 6 10.58 23.34 7.91
N THR A 7 10.84 22.76 9.09
CA THR A 7 10.66 21.32 9.33
C THR A 7 9.20 20.89 9.14
N MET A 8 8.24 21.68 9.62
CA MET A 8 6.82 21.41 9.43
C MET A 8 6.42 21.43 7.96
N ALA A 9 6.91 22.40 7.18
CA ALA A 9 6.65 22.47 5.74
C ALA A 9 7.20 21.26 4.98
N VAL A 10 8.44 20.85 5.27
CA VAL A 10 9.05 19.66 4.66
C VAL A 10 8.28 18.39 5.02
N ASN A 11 7.86 18.25 6.28
CA ASN A 11 7.06 17.10 6.70
C ASN A 11 5.69 17.09 6.04
N ALA A 12 5.03 18.25 5.90
CA ALA A 12 3.76 18.38 5.19
C ALA A 12 3.89 17.98 3.72
N GLU A 13 4.96 18.39 3.03
CA GLU A 13 5.21 17.99 1.64
C GLU A 13 5.43 16.47 1.54
N ARG A 14 6.20 15.88 2.46
CA ARG A 14 6.43 14.42 2.49
C ARG A 14 5.13 13.65 2.70
N VAL A 15 4.30 14.07 3.63
CA VAL A 15 2.98 13.45 3.89
C VAL A 15 2.07 13.62 2.68
N ALA A 16 2.03 14.81 2.06
CA ALA A 16 1.24 15.05 0.86
C ALA A 16 1.68 14.15 -0.30
N ARG A 17 3.00 13.97 -0.49
CA ARG A 17 3.56 13.07 -1.50
C ARG A 17 3.19 11.61 -1.24
N MET A 18 3.30 11.14 0.00
CA MET A 18 2.88 9.79 0.37
C MET A 18 1.38 9.58 0.11
N GLY A 19 0.54 10.54 0.49
CA GLY A 19 -0.89 10.51 0.19
C GLY A 19 -1.18 10.45 -1.31
N ALA A 20 -0.48 11.26 -2.12
CA ALA A 20 -0.61 11.22 -3.57
C ALA A 20 -0.18 9.86 -4.17
N GLN A 21 0.88 9.24 -3.65
CA GLN A 21 1.30 7.91 -4.07
C GLN A 21 0.22 6.85 -3.80
N VAL A 22 -0.41 6.89 -2.63
CA VAL A 22 -1.52 5.98 -2.30
C VAL A 22 -2.68 6.14 -3.28
N VAL A 23 -3.07 7.38 -3.61
CA VAL A 23 -4.13 7.65 -4.58
C VAL A 23 -3.78 7.09 -5.96
N VAL A 24 -2.55 7.29 -6.44
CA VAL A 24 -2.09 6.76 -7.73
C VAL A 24 -2.12 5.23 -7.75
N MET A 25 -1.62 4.58 -6.69
CA MET A 25 -1.64 3.11 -6.60
C MET A 25 -3.06 2.54 -6.57
N SER A 26 -3.97 3.16 -5.82
CA SER A 26 -5.39 2.78 -5.82
C SER A 26 -6.03 2.92 -7.19
N LYS A 27 -5.79 4.04 -7.90
CA LYS A 27 -6.34 4.24 -9.25
C LYS A 27 -5.75 3.30 -10.28
N LEU A 28 -4.49 2.91 -10.13
CA LEU A 28 -3.88 1.89 -10.97
C LEU A 28 -4.55 0.53 -10.79
N LEU A 29 -4.87 0.14 -9.55
CA LEU A 29 -5.62 -1.08 -9.28
C LEU A 29 -7.03 -1.00 -9.87
N ASP A 30 -7.78 0.07 -9.61
CA ASP A 30 -9.12 0.29 -10.19
C ASP A 30 -9.12 0.15 -11.73
N ALA A 31 -8.06 0.63 -12.39
CA ALA A 31 -7.93 0.57 -13.84
C ALA A 31 -7.46 -0.79 -14.36
N THR A 32 -6.74 -1.58 -13.56
CA THR A 32 -6.13 -2.84 -14.00
C THR A 32 -6.97 -4.05 -13.66
N LEU A 33 -7.56 -4.10 -12.46
CA LEU A 33 -8.31 -5.27 -11.98
C LEU A 33 -9.41 -5.73 -12.95
N PRO A 34 -10.25 -4.85 -13.53
CA PRO A 34 -11.34 -5.27 -14.43
C PRO A 34 -10.86 -6.01 -15.69
N HIS A 35 -9.58 -5.85 -16.06
CA HIS A 35 -9.00 -6.46 -17.26
C HIS A 35 -8.26 -7.76 -16.99
N LEU A 36 -8.15 -8.18 -15.72
CA LEU A 36 -7.44 -9.39 -15.33
C LEU A 36 -8.39 -10.59 -15.24
N THR A 37 -7.93 -11.74 -15.71
CA THR A 37 -8.64 -13.01 -15.51
C THR A 37 -8.63 -13.43 -14.04
N PRO A 38 -9.57 -14.28 -13.60
CA PRO A 38 -9.57 -14.79 -12.22
C PRO A 38 -8.25 -15.45 -11.81
N LEU A 39 -7.59 -16.18 -12.73
CA LEU A 39 -6.30 -16.81 -12.47
C LEU A 39 -5.19 -15.77 -12.23
N GLN A 40 -5.10 -14.76 -13.11
CA GLN A 40 -4.11 -13.68 -12.96
C GLN A 40 -4.31 -12.91 -11.66
N ARG A 41 -5.56 -12.69 -11.23
CA ARG A 41 -5.86 -12.02 -9.96
C ARG A 41 -5.35 -12.82 -8.76
N VAL A 42 -5.52 -14.14 -8.75
CA VAL A 42 -4.97 -15.03 -7.70
C VAL A 42 -3.45 -15.00 -7.69
N GLU A 43 -2.82 -15.05 -8.87
CA GLU A 43 -1.36 -14.97 -9.00
C GLU A 43 -0.81 -13.62 -8.49
N ILE A 44 -1.49 -12.52 -8.81
CA ILE A 44 -1.15 -11.18 -8.32
C ILE A 44 -1.37 -11.06 -6.82
N GLU A 45 -2.48 -11.59 -6.27
CA GLU A 45 -2.71 -11.60 -4.83
C GLU A 45 -1.56 -12.31 -4.11
N LYS A 46 -1.16 -13.49 -4.59
CA LYS A 46 -0.05 -14.25 -4.02
C LYS A 46 1.25 -13.46 -4.11
N ALA A 47 1.60 -12.96 -5.30
CA ALA A 47 2.83 -12.20 -5.51
C ALA A 47 2.88 -10.92 -4.65
N PHE A 48 1.72 -10.28 -4.43
CA PHE A 48 1.63 -9.11 -3.56
C PHE A 48 1.88 -9.48 -2.09
N ARG A 49 1.29 -10.57 -1.59
CA ARG A 49 1.56 -11.06 -0.22
C ARG A 49 3.02 -11.43 -0.03
N ASP A 50 3.59 -12.20 -0.95
CA ASP A 50 4.99 -12.63 -0.92
C ASP A 50 5.92 -11.39 -0.88
N GLY A 51 5.67 -10.38 -1.71
CA GLY A 51 6.46 -9.14 -1.71
C GLY A 51 6.33 -8.30 -0.43
N ILE A 52 5.17 -8.34 0.26
CA ILE A 52 5.00 -7.69 1.57
C ILE A 52 5.74 -8.46 2.66
N GLU A 53 5.70 -9.79 2.64
CA GLU A 53 6.46 -10.64 3.56
C GLU A 53 7.97 -10.40 3.42
N ASP A 54 8.47 -10.33 2.18
CA ASP A 54 9.86 -9.98 1.90
C ASP A 54 10.21 -8.58 2.44
N ALA A 55 9.33 -7.60 2.24
CA ALA A 55 9.54 -6.25 2.75
C ALA A 55 9.55 -6.20 4.29
N MET A 56 8.71 -6.99 4.96
CA MET A 56 8.71 -7.12 6.43
C MET A 56 9.99 -7.80 6.91
N ALA A 57 10.44 -8.86 6.26
CA ALA A 57 11.69 -9.54 6.61
C ALA A 57 12.90 -8.60 6.50
N CYS A 58 12.96 -7.75 5.47
CA CYS A 58 13.98 -6.70 5.36
C CYS A 58 13.84 -5.60 6.42
N ALA A 59 12.62 -5.31 6.86
CA ALA A 59 12.36 -4.30 7.87
C ALA A 59 12.67 -4.79 9.29
N ASP A 60 12.63 -6.10 9.56
CA ASP A 60 12.98 -6.67 10.87
C ASP A 60 14.46 -6.42 11.25
N ASP A 61 15.34 -6.29 10.25
CA ASP A 61 16.75 -5.93 10.44
C ASP A 61 16.97 -4.43 10.74
N ILE A 62 15.92 -3.61 10.67
CA ILE A 62 15.96 -2.16 10.87
C ILE A 62 15.00 -1.77 12.00
N ALA A 63 15.43 -0.93 12.94
CA ALA A 63 14.56 -0.41 14.00
C ALA A 63 13.50 0.55 13.42
N MET A 64 12.45 0.01 12.82
CA MET A 64 11.33 0.78 12.28
C MET A 64 10.41 1.26 13.42
N PRO A 65 9.79 2.44 13.30
CA PRO A 65 8.80 2.90 14.28
C PRO A 65 7.68 1.86 14.45
N GLY A 66 7.19 1.65 15.67
CA GLY A 66 6.13 0.66 15.92
C GLY A 66 4.88 0.84 15.08
N GLN A 67 4.58 2.08 14.65
CA GLN A 67 3.46 2.39 13.77
C GLN A 67 3.67 1.91 12.32
N TYR A 68 4.91 1.72 11.88
CA TYR A 68 5.23 1.27 10.52
C TYR A 68 4.60 -0.09 10.20
N HIS A 69 4.83 -1.08 11.07
CA HIS A 69 4.30 -2.43 10.88
C HIS A 69 2.77 -2.46 10.88
N VAL A 70 2.14 -1.69 11.77
CA VAL A 70 0.67 -1.57 11.83
C VAL A 70 0.14 -0.98 10.54
N THR A 71 0.68 0.16 10.10
CA THR A 71 0.24 0.82 8.85
C THR A 71 0.52 -0.03 7.61
N LEU A 72 1.64 -0.75 7.57
CA LEU A 72 1.97 -1.65 6.48
C LEU A 72 0.92 -2.77 6.36
N LEU A 73 0.57 -3.42 7.48
CA LEU A 73 -0.47 -4.46 7.48
C LEU A 73 -1.86 -3.91 7.14
N GLU A 74 -2.24 -2.74 7.66
CA GLU A 74 -3.51 -2.07 7.34
C GLU A 74 -3.63 -1.78 5.84
N LEU A 75 -2.59 -1.20 5.22
CA LEU A 75 -2.59 -0.88 3.80
C LEU A 75 -2.56 -2.14 2.93
N THR A 76 -1.80 -3.16 3.31
CA THR A 76 -1.80 -4.46 2.62
C THR A 76 -3.20 -5.06 2.62
N ASN A 77 -3.89 -5.08 3.76
CA ASN A 77 -5.24 -5.60 3.85
C ASN A 77 -6.24 -4.78 3.02
N LEU A 78 -6.09 -3.45 2.97
CA LEU A 78 -6.91 -2.60 2.11
C LEU A 78 -6.78 -2.99 0.64
N PHE A 79 -5.55 -3.14 0.14
CA PHE A 79 -5.32 -3.52 -1.26
C PHE A 79 -5.75 -4.95 -1.58
N LEU A 80 -5.58 -5.89 -0.64
CA LEU A 80 -6.09 -7.25 -0.76
C LEU A 80 -7.62 -7.31 -0.82
N ALA A 81 -8.31 -6.43 -0.08
CA ALA A 81 -9.75 -6.30 -0.15
C ALA A 81 -10.18 -5.80 -1.54
N THR A 82 -9.51 -4.79 -2.10
CA THR A 82 -9.77 -4.32 -3.47
C THR A 82 -9.55 -5.41 -4.51
N LEU A 83 -8.48 -6.20 -4.40
CA LEU A 83 -8.22 -7.36 -5.26
C LEU A 83 -9.35 -8.43 -5.20
N ASN A 84 -10.00 -8.55 -4.05
CA ASN A 84 -11.03 -9.57 -3.80
C ASN A 84 -12.47 -9.09 -4.01
N ALA A 85 -12.75 -7.78 -3.95
CA ALA A 85 -14.10 -7.22 -4.01
C ALA A 85 -14.84 -7.58 -5.31
N ASP A 86 -14.19 -7.44 -6.46
CA ASP A 86 -14.77 -7.82 -7.76
C ASP A 86 -15.07 -9.33 -7.90
N ARG A 87 -14.52 -10.18 -7.01
CA ARG A 87 -14.82 -11.62 -7.02
C ARG A 87 -16.20 -11.91 -6.40
N GLN A 88 -16.72 -11.01 -5.56
CA GLN A 88 -18.02 -11.17 -4.91
C GLN A 88 -19.19 -10.65 -5.77
N ASP A 89 -18.94 -9.73 -6.70
CA ASP A 89 -19.96 -9.22 -7.65
C ASP A 89 -20.30 -10.20 -8.80
N ALA A 90 -19.55 -11.30 -8.90
CA ALA A 90 -19.76 -12.36 -9.90
C ALA A 90 -20.55 -13.58 -9.36
N CYS A 91 -21.13 -13.50 -8.15
CA CYS A 91 -22.03 -14.51 -7.57
C CYS A 91 -23.50 -14.08 -7.67
#